data_AF-A0AAX4I6N9-F1
#
_entry.id   AF-A0AAX4I6N9-F1
#
_cell.length_a   1.000
_cell.length_b   1.000
_cell.length_c   1.000
_cell.angle_alpha   90.00
_cell.angle_beta   90.00
_cell.angle_gamma   90.00
#
_symmetry.space_group_name_H-M   'P 1'
#
loop_
_entity.id
_entity.type
_entity.pdbx_description
1 polymer ?
#
loop_
_entity_poly.entity_id
_entity_poly.type
_entity_poly.pdbx_seq_one_letter_code
_entity_poly.pdbx_strand_id
1 'polypeptide(L)'
;MKFLFILLKLLSWAKTALHWTSFAHFMVGNTERNSGPDWIDDIKLAQEALIDAFALNMARGEPMNVKAIADALSNAEAPGFKLFFSFDYAGRGPFSKDEVVSWINKYAPSSAYFRHQGKPLVSTFEGPDQAEDWHDIKAITNCFFVPDWSSLGAGPAVRAASGVAYGLFGWAGWP
;
A
#
# COMPACT_ATOMS: atom_id res chain seq x y z
N MET A 1 10.60 -39.47 -30.17
CA MET A 1 10.44 -38.01 -30.39
C MET A 1 9.10 -37.45 -29.89
N LYS A 2 7.93 -38.09 -30.10
CA LYS A 2 6.63 -37.57 -29.61
C LYS A 2 6.49 -37.46 -28.06
N PHE A 3 7.13 -38.35 -27.30
CA PHE A 3 7.11 -38.32 -25.82
C PHE A 3 7.89 -37.14 -25.20
N LEU A 4 8.94 -36.66 -25.87
CA LEU A 4 9.76 -35.54 -25.36
C LEU A 4 9.01 -34.20 -25.44
N PHE A 5 8.16 -34.03 -26.47
CA PHE A 5 7.32 -32.83 -26.63
C PHE A 5 6.16 -32.75 -25.63
N ILE A 6 5.69 -33.88 -25.09
CA ILE A 6 4.63 -33.90 -24.08
C ILE A 6 5.20 -33.50 -22.71
N LEU A 7 6.42 -33.94 -22.38
CA LEU A 7 7.09 -33.58 -21.13
C LEU A 7 7.40 -32.07 -21.04
N LEU A 8 7.83 -31.46 -22.15
CA LEU A 8 8.10 -30.02 -22.24
C LEU A 8 6.83 -29.15 -22.12
N LYS A 9 5.66 -29.65 -22.56
CA LYS A 9 4.37 -28.95 -22.36
C LYS A 9 3.81 -29.10 -20.95
N LEU A 10 4.14 -30.18 -20.24
CA LEU A 10 3.75 -30.37 -18.83
C LEU A 10 4.60 -29.53 -17.88
N LEU A 11 5.88 -29.28 -18.21
CA LEU A 11 6.79 -28.43 -17.43
C LEU A 11 6.51 -26.93 -17.55
N SER A 12 5.85 -26.46 -18.62
CA SER A 12 5.45 -25.05 -18.75
C SER A 12 4.20 -24.69 -17.94
N TRP A 13 3.53 -25.68 -17.34
CA TRP A 13 2.33 -25.50 -16.49
C TRP A 13 2.65 -25.57 -14.99
N ALA A 14 3.88 -25.92 -14.62
CA ALA A 14 4.30 -26.15 -13.23
C ALA A 14 5.34 -25.13 -12.73
N LYS A 15 5.23 -23.88 -13.17
CA LYS A 15 5.99 -22.76 -12.62
C LYS A 15 5.08 -21.58 -12.29
N THR A 16 4.04 -21.81 -11.49
CA THR A 16 3.63 -20.76 -10.57
C THR A 16 4.76 -20.66 -9.54
N ALA A 17 5.78 -19.84 -9.83
CA ALA A 17 6.64 -19.37 -8.77
C ALA A 17 5.70 -18.77 -7.72
N LEU A 18 5.80 -19.22 -6.47
CA LEU A 18 5.14 -18.53 -5.36
C LEU A 18 5.81 -17.15 -5.29
N HIS A 19 5.21 -16.17 -5.96
CA HIS A 19 5.62 -14.78 -5.85
C HIS A 19 4.96 -14.23 -4.59
N TRP A 20 5.76 -13.93 -3.57
CA TRP A 20 5.27 -13.17 -2.43
C TRP A 20 5.20 -11.71 -2.84
N THR A 21 4.03 -11.11 -2.66
CA THR A 21 3.88 -9.69 -2.92
C THR A 21 4.70 -8.90 -1.91
N SER A 22 5.67 -8.14 -2.40
CA SER A 22 6.59 -7.33 -1.61
C SER A 22 6.27 -5.86 -1.75
N PHE A 23 6.27 -5.14 -0.63
CA PHE A 23 6.00 -3.71 -0.58
C PHE A 23 7.17 -2.97 0.03
N ALA A 24 7.48 -1.79 -0.51
CA ALA A 24 8.43 -0.87 0.09
C ALA A 24 7.71 0.37 0.62
N HIS A 25 8.07 0.81 1.82
CA HIS A 25 7.57 2.05 2.38
C HIS A 25 8.21 3.24 1.66
N PHE A 26 7.40 4.20 1.23
CA PHE A 26 7.86 5.33 0.45
C PHE A 26 7.42 6.64 1.12
N MET A 27 8.38 7.49 1.50
CA MET A 27 8.13 8.72 2.26
C MET A 27 7.70 9.86 1.34
N VAL A 28 6.39 10.13 1.27
CA VAL A 28 5.81 11.19 0.40
C VAL A 28 6.30 12.58 0.81
N GLY A 29 6.53 12.82 2.10
CA GLY A 29 7.08 14.08 2.60
C GLY A 29 8.45 14.45 2.01
N ASN A 30 9.18 13.49 1.42
CA ASN A 30 10.49 13.73 0.81
C ASN A 30 10.42 14.09 -0.69
N THR A 31 9.23 14.20 -1.27
CA THR A 31 9.07 14.35 -2.74
C THR A 31 8.66 15.75 -3.19
N GLU A 32 8.85 16.78 -2.35
CA GLU A 32 8.43 18.15 -2.68
C GLU A 32 8.99 18.64 -4.03
N ARG A 33 10.21 18.22 -4.36
CA ARG A 33 10.91 18.59 -5.60
C ARG A 33 10.85 17.55 -6.70
N ASN A 34 10.18 16.41 -6.46
CA ASN A 34 10.11 15.36 -7.47
C ASN A 34 9.27 15.81 -8.67
N SER A 35 9.74 15.39 -9.83
CA SER A 35 9.12 15.51 -11.13
C SER A 35 8.67 14.13 -11.64
N GLY A 36 7.95 14.08 -12.77
CA GLY A 36 7.55 12.82 -13.40
C GLY A 36 8.71 11.85 -13.64
N PRO A 37 9.85 12.30 -14.22
CA PRO A 37 11.04 11.47 -14.37
C PRO A 37 11.56 10.85 -13.07
N ASP A 38 11.58 11.60 -11.97
CA ASP A 38 12.03 11.06 -10.67
C ASP A 38 11.13 9.90 -10.20
N TRP A 39 9.81 10.04 -10.34
CA TRP A 39 8.86 8.96 -10.03
C TRP A 39 9.05 7.74 -10.93
N ILE A 40 9.28 7.95 -12.23
CA ILE A 40 9.50 6.86 -13.18
C ILE A 40 10.80 6.10 -12.84
N ASP A 41 11.85 6.82 -12.48
CA ASP A 41 13.14 6.22 -12.10
C ASP A 41 13.01 5.40 -10.80
N ASP A 42 12.35 5.94 -9.77
CA ASP A 42 12.08 5.21 -8.52
C ASP A 42 11.26 3.94 -8.76
N ILE A 43 10.20 4.02 -9.58
CA ILE A 43 9.35 2.88 -9.96
C ILE A 43 10.17 1.83 -10.69
N LYS A 44 11.01 2.24 -11.63
CA LYS A 44 11.86 1.33 -12.40
C LYS A 44 12.85 0.59 -11.49
N LEU A 45 13.51 1.30 -10.59
CA LEU A 45 14.42 0.70 -9.61
C LEU A 45 13.69 -0.28 -8.69
N ALA A 46 12.47 0.03 -8.27
CA ALA A 46 11.66 -0.88 -7.47
C ALA A 46 11.30 -2.16 -8.22
N GLN A 47 10.90 -2.05 -9.50
CA GLN A 47 10.63 -3.21 -10.34
C GLN A 47 11.88 -4.07 -10.56
N GLU A 48 13.04 -3.45 -10.79
CA GLU A 48 14.33 -4.15 -10.90
C GLU A 48 14.70 -4.88 -9.59
N ALA A 49 14.29 -4.34 -8.45
CA ALA A 49 14.46 -4.94 -7.12
C ALA A 49 13.35 -5.95 -6.74
N LEU A 50 12.41 -6.26 -7.65
CA LEU A 50 11.27 -7.16 -7.42
C LEU A 50 10.30 -6.69 -6.32
N ILE A 51 10.17 -5.38 -6.14
CA ILE A 51 9.13 -4.76 -5.31
C ILE A 51 7.86 -4.61 -6.17
N ASP A 52 6.70 -4.98 -5.62
CA ASP A 52 5.43 -4.96 -6.35
C ASP A 52 4.66 -3.65 -6.17
N ALA A 53 4.82 -3.00 -5.02
CA ALA A 53 4.15 -1.74 -4.75
C ALA A 53 4.91 -0.86 -3.75
N PHE A 54 4.61 0.44 -3.80
CA PHE A 54 4.94 1.34 -2.69
C PHE A 54 3.76 1.53 -1.74
N ALA A 55 4.06 1.44 -0.44
CA ALA A 55 3.21 1.94 0.63
C ALA A 55 3.53 3.44 0.83
N LEU A 56 2.66 4.30 0.29
CA LEU A 56 2.86 5.75 0.28
C LEU A 56 2.60 6.32 1.69
N ASN A 57 3.68 6.53 2.44
CA ASN A 57 3.67 7.14 3.77
C ASN A 57 3.48 8.65 3.63
N MET A 58 2.34 9.14 4.08
CA MET A 58 2.02 10.56 4.00
C MET A 58 1.53 11.08 5.34
N ALA A 59 2.22 12.09 5.87
CA ALA A 59 1.80 12.78 7.07
C ALA A 59 0.68 13.78 6.74
N ARG A 60 -0.20 14.00 7.72
CA ARG A 60 -1.37 14.86 7.52
C ARG A 60 -0.99 16.31 7.24
N GLY A 61 -1.67 16.90 6.26
CA GLY A 61 -1.59 18.33 5.98
C GLY A 61 -0.30 18.81 5.34
N GLU A 62 0.57 17.90 4.88
CA GLU A 62 1.78 18.32 4.16
C GLU A 62 1.42 18.86 2.76
N PRO A 63 2.00 20.01 2.36
CA PRO A 63 1.57 20.74 1.17
C PRO A 63 1.83 19.98 -0.13
N MET A 64 2.83 19.09 -0.16
CA MET A 64 3.17 18.31 -1.35
C MET A 64 2.22 17.13 -1.59
N ASN A 65 1.47 16.65 -0.57
CA ASN A 65 0.69 15.41 -0.67
C ASN A 65 -0.21 15.34 -1.91
N VAL A 66 -0.96 16.41 -2.19
CA VAL A 66 -1.90 16.41 -3.33
C VAL A 66 -1.17 16.24 -4.66
N LYS A 67 -0.07 16.99 -4.86
CA LYS A 67 0.74 16.90 -6.08
C LYS A 67 1.45 15.55 -6.15
N ALA A 68 2.14 15.15 -5.08
CA ALA A 68 2.93 13.94 -5.01
C ALA A 68 2.11 12.67 -5.26
N ILE A 69 0.93 12.55 -4.65
CA ILE A 69 0.06 11.37 -4.87
C ILE A 69 -0.47 11.32 -6.30
N ALA A 70 -0.87 12.47 -6.87
CA ALA A 70 -1.34 12.52 -8.25
C ALA A 70 -0.21 12.17 -9.24
N ASP A 71 0.99 12.70 -9.04
CA ASP A 71 2.16 12.40 -9.86
C ASP A 71 2.58 10.93 -9.73
N ALA A 72 2.66 10.39 -8.51
CA ALA A 72 3.05 9.01 -8.27
C ALA A 72 2.09 8.03 -8.97
N LEU A 73 0.77 8.20 -8.78
CA LEU A 73 -0.23 7.34 -9.41
C LEU A 73 -0.18 7.45 -10.92
N SER A 74 -0.20 8.67 -11.48
CA SER A 74 -0.23 8.85 -12.95
C SER A 74 1.02 8.29 -13.63
N ASN A 75 2.19 8.40 -13.02
CA ASN A 75 3.43 7.83 -13.56
C ASN A 75 3.54 6.31 -13.35
N ALA A 76 2.77 5.72 -12.43
CA ALA A 76 2.75 4.27 -12.17
C ALA A 76 1.79 3.48 -13.08
N GLU A 77 0.80 4.14 -13.71
CA GLU A 77 -0.20 3.45 -14.53
C GLU A 77 0.41 2.77 -15.77
N ALA A 78 1.22 3.50 -16.54
CA ALA A 78 1.85 2.97 -17.75
C ALA A 78 2.81 1.79 -17.51
N PRO A 79 3.73 1.83 -16.52
CA PRO A 79 4.58 0.67 -16.20
C PRO A 79 3.84 -0.43 -15.43
N GLY A 80 2.58 -0.22 -15.06
CA GLY A 80 1.76 -1.19 -14.32
C GLY A 80 2.18 -1.39 -12.86
N PHE A 81 3.07 -0.55 -12.33
CA PHE A 81 3.51 -0.58 -10.93
C PHE A 81 2.36 -0.20 -10.00
N LYS A 82 2.40 -0.71 -8.77
CA LYS A 82 1.30 -0.52 -7.82
C LYS A 82 1.66 0.39 -6.67
N LEU A 83 0.66 1.08 -6.13
CA LEU A 83 0.79 2.01 -5.02
C LEU A 83 -0.41 1.85 -4.10
N PHE A 84 -0.25 2.07 -2.81
CA PHE A 84 -1.37 2.16 -1.88
C PHE A 84 -1.06 3.12 -0.73
N PHE A 85 -2.10 3.53 0.00
CA PHE A 85 -1.92 4.50 1.08
C PHE A 85 -1.39 3.86 2.36
N SER A 86 -0.41 4.53 2.96
CA SER A 86 -0.01 4.41 4.35
C SER A 86 -0.21 5.76 5.02
N PHE A 87 -1.38 6.00 5.59
CA PHE A 87 -1.61 7.26 6.30
C PHE A 87 -0.74 7.31 7.55
N ASP A 88 0.13 8.31 7.66
CA ASP A 88 0.99 8.47 8.82
C ASP A 88 0.23 9.22 9.92
N TYR A 89 -0.25 8.47 10.91
CA TYR A 89 -1.01 9.00 12.04
C TYR A 89 -0.09 9.51 13.17
N ALA A 90 1.18 9.09 13.19
CA ALA A 90 2.15 9.52 14.18
C ALA A 90 2.92 10.80 13.78
N GLY A 91 3.12 11.05 12.49
CA GLY A 91 3.99 12.11 11.99
C GLY A 91 3.49 13.52 12.29
N ARG A 92 2.24 13.82 11.93
CA ARG A 92 1.60 15.15 12.17
C ARG A 92 0.24 15.04 12.85
N GLY A 93 0.02 13.94 13.55
CA GLY A 93 -1.27 13.56 14.12
C GLY A 93 -2.18 12.84 13.10
N PRO A 94 -3.26 12.22 13.59
CA PRO A 94 -4.11 11.37 12.79
C PRO A 94 -4.89 12.18 11.74
N PHE A 95 -5.08 11.55 10.58
CA PHE A 95 -6.12 11.96 9.64
C PHE A 95 -7.48 11.72 10.28
N SER A 96 -8.42 12.65 10.06
CA SER A 96 -9.82 12.38 10.39
C SER A 96 -10.38 11.29 9.49
N LYS A 97 -11.41 10.59 9.98
CA LYS A 97 -12.17 9.60 9.20
C LYS A 97 -12.59 10.11 7.82
N ASP A 98 -13.13 11.33 7.76
CA ASP A 98 -13.62 11.93 6.51
C ASP A 98 -12.48 12.21 5.53
N GLU A 99 -11.32 12.66 6.02
CA GLU A 99 -10.12 12.82 5.19
C GLU A 99 -9.72 11.47 4.59
N VAL A 100 -9.62 10.42 5.39
CA VAL A 100 -9.23 9.07 4.90
C VAL A 100 -10.20 8.57 3.83
N VAL A 101 -11.52 8.64 4.09
CA VAL A 101 -12.54 8.23 3.13
C VAL A 101 -12.42 9.02 1.81
N SER A 102 -12.21 10.34 1.90
CA SER A 102 -12.05 11.22 0.73
C SER A 102 -10.82 10.82 -0.11
N TRP A 103 -9.67 10.60 0.54
CA TRP A 103 -8.45 10.17 -0.12
C TRP A 103 -8.63 8.81 -0.83
N ILE A 104 -9.19 7.81 -0.13
CA ILE A 104 -9.41 6.48 -0.70
C ILE A 104 -10.35 6.56 -1.91
N ASN A 105 -11.52 7.19 -1.76
CA ASN A 105 -12.50 7.26 -2.85
C ASN A 105 -11.97 8.02 -4.08
N LYS A 106 -11.12 9.03 -3.86
CA LYS A 106 -10.53 9.81 -4.95
C LYS A 106 -9.52 9.00 -5.77
N TYR A 107 -8.66 8.21 -5.12
CA TYR A 107 -7.49 7.62 -5.79
C TYR A 107 -7.52 6.11 -5.96
N ALA A 108 -8.28 5.37 -5.15
CA ALA A 108 -8.44 3.93 -5.31
C ALA A 108 -8.95 3.49 -6.69
N PRO A 109 -9.74 4.28 -7.45
CA PRO A 109 -10.12 3.93 -8.82
C PRO A 109 -8.97 3.86 -9.84
N SER A 110 -7.79 4.41 -9.55
CA SER A 110 -6.63 4.35 -10.46
C SER A 110 -6.21 2.91 -10.74
N SER A 111 -5.75 2.65 -11.97
CA SER A 111 -5.22 1.34 -12.36
C SER A 111 -3.90 0.99 -11.66
N ALA A 112 -3.19 2.00 -11.15
CA ALA A 112 -1.99 1.86 -10.34
C ALA A 112 -2.29 1.59 -8.85
N TYR A 113 -3.54 1.67 -8.38
CA TYR A 113 -3.84 1.42 -6.98
C TYR A 113 -3.81 -0.09 -6.66
N PHE A 114 -3.02 -0.51 -5.67
CA PHE A 114 -2.90 -1.92 -5.30
C PHE A 114 -4.21 -2.45 -4.70
N ARG A 115 -4.62 -3.65 -5.14
CA ARG A 115 -5.83 -4.31 -4.67
C ARG A 115 -5.54 -5.72 -4.18
N HIS A 116 -6.01 -6.01 -2.97
CA HIS A 116 -6.02 -7.36 -2.43
C HIS A 116 -7.44 -7.94 -2.58
N GLN A 117 -7.57 -9.03 -3.35
CA GLN A 117 -8.88 -9.67 -3.62
C GLN A 117 -9.94 -8.67 -4.13
N GLY A 118 -9.53 -7.77 -5.03
CA GLY A 118 -10.39 -6.72 -5.61
C GLY A 118 -10.61 -5.49 -4.73
N LYS A 119 -10.25 -5.55 -3.45
CA LYS A 119 -10.42 -4.44 -2.50
C LYS A 119 -9.17 -3.54 -2.48
N PRO A 120 -9.32 -2.20 -2.42
CA PRO A 120 -8.18 -1.30 -2.25
C PRO A 120 -7.43 -1.65 -0.95
N LEU A 121 -6.13 -1.93 -1.03
CA LEU A 121 -5.32 -2.11 0.18
C LEU A 121 -5.09 -0.73 0.81
N VAL A 122 -5.25 -0.62 2.12
CA VAL A 122 -4.98 0.60 2.87
C VAL A 122 -4.25 0.25 4.16
N SER A 123 -3.32 1.10 4.57
CA SER A 123 -2.52 0.94 5.77
C SER A 123 -2.40 2.27 6.53
N THR A 124 -1.90 2.19 7.76
CA THR A 124 -1.47 3.34 8.56
C THR A 124 -0.09 3.05 9.13
N PHE A 125 0.67 4.12 9.41
CA PHE A 125 1.74 4.08 10.40
C PHE A 125 1.18 4.58 11.72
N GLU A 126 1.14 3.70 12.71
CA GLU A 126 0.46 3.89 13.99
C GLU A 126 -1.02 4.32 13.84
N GLY A 127 -1.55 4.99 14.85
CA GLY A 127 -2.97 5.38 14.96
C GLY A 127 -3.89 4.39 15.68
N PRO A 128 -3.45 3.60 16.69
CA PRO A 128 -4.33 2.65 17.38
C PRO A 128 -5.50 3.34 18.11
N ASP A 129 -5.32 4.58 18.56
CA ASP A 129 -6.37 5.37 19.21
C ASP A 129 -7.54 5.70 18.26
N GLN A 130 -7.33 5.54 16.95
CA GLN A 130 -8.33 5.76 15.90
C GLN A 130 -8.85 4.42 15.33
N ALA A 131 -8.56 3.28 15.97
CA ALA A 131 -8.96 1.96 15.47
C ALA A 131 -10.47 1.85 15.23
N GLU A 132 -11.30 2.46 16.10
CA GLU A 132 -12.77 2.41 15.98
C GLU A 132 -13.30 3.08 14.70
N ASP A 133 -12.62 4.12 14.18
CA ASP A 133 -13.03 4.79 12.94
C ASP A 133 -12.97 3.84 11.72
N TRP A 134 -12.13 2.80 11.78
CA TRP A 134 -11.93 1.87 10.68
C TRP A 134 -13.14 0.97 10.43
N HIS A 135 -14.07 0.83 11.37
CA HIS A 135 -15.35 0.18 11.10
C HIS A 135 -16.12 0.93 10.00
N ASP A 136 -16.26 2.24 10.15
CA ASP A 136 -16.97 3.09 9.19
C ASP A 136 -16.18 3.27 7.89
N ILE A 137 -14.87 3.52 7.98
CA ILE A 137 -14.00 3.70 6.80
C ILE A 137 -14.10 2.47 5.89
N LYS A 138 -13.99 1.27 6.46
CA LYS A 138 -14.10 0.01 5.70
C LYS A 138 -15.51 -0.18 5.13
N ALA A 139 -16.55 0.16 5.87
CA ALA A 139 -17.93 0.04 5.41
C ALA A 139 -18.20 0.95 4.19
N ILE A 140 -17.66 2.17 4.18
CA ILE A 140 -17.85 3.15 3.11
C ILE A 140 -16.98 2.84 1.89
N THR A 141 -15.71 2.47 2.11
CA THR A 141 -14.71 2.37 1.03
C THR A 141 -14.50 0.94 0.52
N ASN A 142 -14.98 -0.06 1.26
CA ASN A 142 -14.73 -1.49 1.02
C ASN A 142 -13.22 -1.82 0.94
N CYS A 143 -12.38 -1.09 1.66
CA CYS A 143 -10.94 -1.33 1.68
C CYS A 143 -10.55 -2.62 2.42
N PHE A 144 -9.38 -3.16 2.07
CA PHE A 144 -8.67 -4.17 2.82
C PHE A 144 -7.65 -3.46 3.70
N PHE A 145 -7.91 -3.38 5.00
CA PHE A 145 -7.13 -2.62 5.95
C PHE A 145 -6.09 -3.46 6.70
N VAL A 146 -4.82 -3.03 6.63
CA VAL A 146 -3.65 -3.65 7.28
C VAL A 146 -2.77 -2.53 7.88
N PRO A 147 -2.96 -2.15 9.15
CA PRO A 147 -2.16 -1.13 9.80
C PRO A 147 -0.88 -1.66 10.42
N ASP A 148 0.05 -0.74 10.68
CA ASP A 148 1.05 -0.89 11.73
C ASP A 148 0.50 -0.25 13.01
N TRP A 149 0.38 -1.06 14.06
CA TRP A 149 0.04 -0.63 15.42
C TRP A 149 1.07 -1.17 16.40
N SER A 150 2.35 -1.03 16.04
CA SER A 150 3.47 -1.57 16.79
C SER A 150 3.50 -1.06 18.24
N SER A 151 3.04 0.17 18.49
CA SER A 151 2.93 0.77 19.83
C SER A 151 2.05 -0.02 20.81
N LEU A 152 1.07 -0.80 20.33
CA LEU A 152 0.23 -1.66 21.16
C LEU A 152 0.89 -3.01 21.49
N GLY A 153 1.89 -3.41 20.72
CA GLY A 153 2.37 -4.79 20.64
C GLY A 153 1.38 -5.74 19.94
N ALA A 154 1.88 -6.88 19.44
CA ALA A 154 1.13 -7.76 18.55
C ALA A 154 -0.20 -8.28 19.14
N GLY A 155 -0.21 -8.67 20.41
CA GLY A 155 -1.40 -9.25 21.05
C GLY A 155 -2.57 -8.27 21.13
N PRO A 156 -2.40 -7.09 21.78
CA PRO A 156 -3.43 -6.06 21.82
C PRO A 156 -3.81 -5.51 20.44
N ALA A 157 -2.84 -5.33 19.52
CA ALA A 157 -3.11 -4.83 18.17
C ALA A 157 -4.09 -5.72 17.39
N VAL A 158 -3.97 -7.05 17.47
CA VAL A 158 -4.90 -7.98 16.79
C VAL A 158 -6.34 -7.85 17.32
N ARG A 159 -6.52 -7.42 18.57
CA ARG A 159 -7.84 -7.29 19.22
C ARG A 159 -8.41 -5.88 19.20
N ALA A 160 -7.62 -4.88 18.81
CA ALA A 160 -8.05 -3.49 18.77
C ALA A 160 -9.30 -3.33 17.88
N ALA A 161 -10.25 -2.49 18.33
CA ALA A 161 -11.55 -2.29 17.70
C ALA A 161 -12.22 -3.61 17.28
N SER A 162 -12.31 -4.55 18.23
CA SER A 162 -12.93 -5.86 18.00
C SER A 162 -12.36 -6.64 16.80
N GLY A 163 -11.06 -6.47 16.51
CA GLY A 163 -10.40 -7.13 15.37
C GLY A 163 -10.73 -6.48 14.03
N VAL A 164 -10.81 -5.16 13.97
CA VAL A 164 -11.16 -4.42 12.74
C VAL A 164 -10.13 -4.61 11.61
N ALA A 165 -8.86 -4.88 11.91
CA ALA A 165 -7.82 -5.07 10.90
C ALA A 165 -7.88 -6.47 10.27
N TYR A 166 -7.63 -6.58 8.96
CA TYR A 166 -7.54 -7.89 8.29
C TYR A 166 -6.15 -8.54 8.40
N GLY A 167 -5.17 -7.76 8.84
CA GLY A 167 -3.80 -8.18 9.10
C GLY A 167 -3.07 -7.05 9.82
N LEU A 168 -1.83 -7.31 10.25
CA LEU A 168 -0.95 -6.31 10.85
C LEU A 168 0.44 -6.47 10.25
N PHE A 169 1.20 -5.38 10.21
CA PHE A 169 2.64 -5.44 9.99
C PHE A 169 3.36 -4.73 11.14
N GLY A 170 4.67 -4.94 11.24
CA GLY A 170 5.51 -4.29 12.23
C GLY A 170 6.46 -3.29 11.59
N TRP A 171 6.81 -2.25 12.34
CA TRP A 171 7.71 -1.19 11.89
C TRP A 171 9.20 -1.44 12.19
N ALA A 172 9.52 -2.54 12.87
CA ALA A 172 10.88 -2.85 13.36
C ALA A 172 11.94 -3.09 12.26
N GLY A 173 11.60 -2.92 10.98
CA GLY A 173 12.55 -2.94 9.86
C GLY A 173 13.23 -1.60 9.59
N TRP A 174 12.79 -0.51 10.22
CA TRP A 174 13.46 0.80 10.17
C TRP A 174 14.56 0.87 11.24
N PRO A 175 15.80 1.31 10.91
CA PRO A 175 16.87 1.48 11.88
C PRO A 175 16.60 2.59 12.90
#